data_AF-A0A662I129-F1
#
_entry.id   AF-A0A662I129-F1
#
_cell.length_a   1.000
_cell.length_b   1.000
_cell.length_c   1.000
_cell.angle_alpha   90.00
_cell.angle_beta   90.00
_cell.angle_gamma   90.00
#
_symmetry.space_group_name_H-M   'P 1'
#
loop_
_entity.id
_entity.type
_entity.pdbx_description
1 polymer ?
#
loop_
_entity_poly.entity_id
_entity_poly.type
_entity_poly.pdbx_seq_one_letter_code
_entity_poly.pdbx_strand_id
1 'polypeptide(L)'
;MKEYPRFWRPGSKPFNPLKLAEETEKIVCRKEDSVVSRKYTHFYVAGVYRGIVTACGVGCCLRCFYCWVPLSRDYPEYYGRYYKPTEVAENIAKLAKKYRVKKARISSASQP
;
A
#
# COMPACT_ATOMS: atom_id res chain seq x y z
N MET A 1 -20.24 -8.13 -5.36
CA MET A 1 -18.80 -8.48 -5.33
C MET A 1 -18.66 -9.88 -4.76
N LYS A 2 -18.26 -10.87 -5.58
CA LYS A 2 -17.94 -12.22 -5.09
C LYS A 2 -16.67 -12.12 -4.25
N GLU A 3 -16.81 -12.41 -2.96
CA GLU A 3 -15.79 -12.74 -1.94
C GLU A 3 -14.38 -12.17 -2.19
N TYR A 4 -14.11 -10.93 -1.74
CA TYR A 4 -12.74 -10.43 -1.56
C TYR A 4 -12.28 -10.79 -0.13
N PRO A 5 -11.35 -11.75 0.06
CA PRO A 5 -10.83 -12.10 1.38
C PRO A 5 -10.35 -10.86 2.13
N ARG A 6 -10.85 -10.67 3.35
CA ARG A 6 -10.46 -9.59 4.28
C ARG A 6 -9.54 -10.16 5.36
N PHE A 7 -9.48 -9.53 6.52
CA PHE A 7 -8.77 -10.10 7.66
C PHE A 7 -9.40 -11.41 8.13
N TRP A 8 -8.57 -12.31 8.67
CA TRP A 8 -9.00 -13.59 9.20
C TRP A 8 -9.97 -13.44 10.37
N ARG A 9 -11.03 -14.24 10.35
CA ARG A 9 -11.98 -14.43 11.45
C ARG A 9 -12.14 -15.93 11.69
N PRO A 10 -12.62 -16.36 12.88
CA PRO A 10 -13.06 -17.73 13.06
C PRO A 10 -14.03 -18.14 11.93
N GLY A 11 -13.75 -19.26 11.26
CA GLY A 11 -14.55 -19.74 10.11
C GLY A 11 -14.16 -19.16 8.74
N SER A 12 -13.12 -18.33 8.64
CA SER A 12 -12.57 -17.90 7.35
C SER A 12 -12.05 -19.09 6.53
N LYS A 13 -12.37 -19.09 5.23
CA LYS A 13 -11.93 -20.13 4.30
C LYS A 13 -10.55 -19.80 3.72
N PRO A 14 -9.74 -20.82 3.39
CA PRO A 14 -8.53 -20.63 2.59
C PRO A 14 -8.85 -19.92 1.27
N PHE A 15 -7.92 -19.09 0.80
CA PHE A 15 -8.03 -18.37 -0.46
C PHE A 15 -6.76 -18.56 -1.29
N ASN A 16 -6.86 -18.32 -2.61
CA ASN A 16 -5.69 -18.31 -3.48
C ASN A 16 -5.03 -16.91 -3.47
N PRO A 17 -3.78 -16.78 -3.00
CA PRO A 17 -3.11 -15.48 -2.90
C PRO A 17 -2.81 -14.84 -4.26
N LEU A 18 -2.64 -15.61 -5.33
CA LEU A 18 -2.44 -15.06 -6.68
C LEU A 18 -3.73 -14.42 -7.20
N LYS A 19 -4.87 -15.10 -7.04
CA LYS A 19 -6.19 -14.51 -7.37
C LYS A 19 -6.47 -13.25 -6.55
N LEU A 20 -6.12 -13.28 -5.26
CA LEU A 20 -6.28 -12.10 -4.41
C LEU A 20 -5.34 -10.97 -4.82
N ALA A 21 -4.13 -11.27 -5.29
CA ALA A 21 -3.21 -10.27 -5.79
C ALA A 21 -3.78 -9.56 -7.02
N GLU A 22 -4.28 -10.30 -8.01
CA GLU A 22 -4.94 -9.76 -9.21
C GLU A 22 -6.15 -8.88 -8.84
N GLU A 23 -7.04 -9.36 -7.98
CA GLU A 23 -8.21 -8.59 -7.53
C GLU A 23 -7.81 -7.35 -6.75
N THR A 24 -6.79 -7.43 -5.91
CA THR A 24 -6.29 -6.28 -5.16
C THR A 24 -5.63 -5.27 -6.10
N GLU A 25 -4.86 -5.71 -7.09
CA GLU A 25 -4.25 -4.86 -8.11
C GLU A 25 -5.31 -4.04 -8.86
N LYS A 26 -6.42 -4.67 -9.28
CA LYS A 26 -7.56 -3.97 -9.91
C LYS A 26 -8.15 -2.85 -9.05
N ILE A 27 -8.04 -2.94 -7.72
CA ILE A 27 -8.58 -1.96 -6.77
C ILE A 27 -7.55 -0.87 -6.42
N VAL A 28 -6.27 -1.21 -6.34
CA VAL A 28 -5.22 -0.29 -5.85
C VAL A 28 -4.41 0.35 -6.97
N CYS A 29 -4.43 -0.21 -8.16
CA CYS A 29 -3.78 0.32 -9.35
C CYS A 29 -4.82 0.88 -10.31
N ARG A 30 -4.50 2.01 -10.95
CA ARG A 30 -5.28 2.60 -12.03
C ARG A 30 -4.34 2.92 -13.18
N LYS A 31 -4.63 2.35 -14.35
CA LYS A 31 -3.90 2.64 -15.58
C LYS A 31 -4.61 3.76 -16.33
N GLU A 32 -3.87 4.83 -16.61
CA GLU A 32 -4.27 5.92 -17.50
C GLU A 32 -3.14 6.11 -18.51
N ASP A 33 -3.44 5.95 -19.79
CA ASP A 33 -2.46 5.95 -20.88
C ASP A 33 -1.28 4.99 -20.61
N SER A 34 -0.06 5.51 -20.56
CA SER A 34 1.17 4.77 -20.26
C SER A 34 1.57 4.82 -18.78
N VAL A 35 0.73 5.38 -17.90
CA VAL A 35 1.06 5.58 -16.48
C VAL A 35 0.17 4.70 -15.58
N VAL A 36 0.82 3.97 -14.67
CA VAL A 36 0.13 3.18 -13.63
C VAL A 36 0.22 3.94 -12.31
N SER A 37 -0.91 4.49 -11.88
CA SER A 37 -1.04 5.11 -10.56
C SER A 37 -1.39 4.07 -9.50
N ARG A 38 -0.90 4.24 -8.27
CA ARG A 38 -1.18 3.33 -7.15
C ARG A 38 -1.75 4.08 -5.95
N LYS A 39 -2.61 3.43 -5.18
CA LYS A 39 -3.15 3.96 -3.93
C LYS A 39 -2.12 3.99 -2.80
N TYR A 40 -1.99 5.16 -2.16
CA TYR A 40 -1.21 5.38 -0.93
C TYR A 40 -2.07 6.06 0.14
N THR A 41 -1.83 5.72 1.41
CA THR A 41 -2.53 6.36 2.55
C THR A 41 -1.77 7.54 3.11
N HIS A 42 -0.45 7.42 3.25
CA HIS A 42 0.37 8.40 3.95
C HIS A 42 1.77 8.50 3.35
N PHE A 43 2.34 9.70 3.46
CA PHE A 43 3.76 9.99 3.28
C PHE A 43 4.22 10.71 4.55
N TYR A 44 5.12 10.08 5.31
CA TYR A 44 5.58 10.65 6.57
C TYR A 44 7.04 10.29 6.86
N VAL A 45 7.64 10.97 7.83
CA VAL A 45 8.99 10.65 8.30
C VAL A 45 8.88 9.90 9.61
N ALA A 46 9.36 8.66 9.63
CA ALA A 46 9.44 7.88 10.86
C ALA A 46 10.78 8.19 11.55
N GLY A 47 10.76 8.35 12.88
CA GLY A 47 11.97 8.60 13.68
C GLY A 47 12.93 7.41 13.78
N VAL A 48 12.46 6.21 13.42
CA VAL A 48 13.29 4.99 13.37
C VAL A 48 14.37 5.07 12.28
N TYR A 49 15.41 4.25 12.41
CA TYR A 49 16.54 4.18 11.47
C TYR A 49 17.28 5.52 11.24
N ARG A 50 17.29 6.40 12.25
CA ARG A 50 17.82 7.78 12.16
C ARG A 50 17.06 8.65 11.15
N GLY A 51 15.74 8.49 11.09
CA GLY A 51 14.89 9.18 10.13
C GLY A 51 14.76 8.41 8.82
N ILE A 52 13.53 8.10 8.42
CA ILE A 52 13.22 7.50 7.11
C ILE A 52 11.88 8.02 6.58
N VAL A 53 11.88 8.51 5.35
CA VAL A 53 10.62 8.84 4.65
C VAL A 53 9.93 7.54 4.28
N THR A 54 8.68 7.37 4.69
CA THR A 54 7.87 6.18 4.43
C THR A 54 6.64 6.56 3.62
N ALA A 55 6.49 5.97 2.45
CA ALA A 55 5.25 5.96 1.69
C ALA A 55 4.47 4.67 1.99
N CYS A 56 3.22 4.77 2.43
CA CYS A 56 2.39 3.63 2.83
C CYS A 56 1.42 3.23 1.73
N GLY A 57 1.70 2.11 1.05
CA GLY A 57 0.84 1.56 0.02
C GLY A 57 -0.45 0.93 0.58
N VAL A 58 -1.49 0.91 -0.25
CA VAL A 58 -2.78 0.26 0.04
C VAL A 58 -2.81 -1.15 -0.55
N GLY A 59 -3.53 -2.07 0.12
CA GLY A 59 -3.79 -3.45 -0.33
C GLY A 59 -2.64 -4.43 -0.13
N CYS A 60 -2.97 -5.69 0.20
CA CYS A 60 -2.06 -6.84 0.35
C CYS A 60 -2.71 -8.11 -0.24
N CYS A 61 -1.94 -9.11 -0.67
CA CYS A 61 -2.49 -10.43 -1.01
C CYS A 61 -2.28 -11.51 0.06
N LEU A 62 -1.52 -11.25 1.14
CA LEU A 62 -1.16 -12.29 2.11
C LEU A 62 -2.15 -12.47 3.27
N ARG A 63 -2.87 -11.41 3.65
CA ARG A 63 -3.78 -11.38 4.82
C ARG A 63 -3.16 -11.88 6.13
N CYS A 64 -1.88 -11.65 6.39
CA CYS A 64 -1.25 -12.12 7.63
C CYS A 64 -2.05 -11.71 8.88
N PHE A 65 -2.43 -12.66 9.73
CA PHE A 65 -3.22 -12.40 10.93
C PHE A 65 -2.52 -11.41 11.89
N TYR A 66 -1.18 -11.45 11.94
CA TYR A 66 -0.33 -10.62 12.78
C TYR A 66 0.14 -9.30 12.12
N CYS A 67 -0.43 -8.91 10.98
CA CYS A 67 0.01 -7.71 10.28
C CYS A 67 -0.37 -6.44 11.06
N TRP A 68 0.54 -5.47 11.14
CA TRP A 68 0.26 -4.16 11.74
C TRP A 68 -0.39 -3.15 10.78
N VAL A 69 -0.56 -3.51 9.50
CA VAL A 69 -1.07 -2.56 8.50
C VAL A 69 -2.55 -2.32 8.80
N PRO A 70 -3.02 -1.05 8.82
CA PRO A 70 -4.40 -0.72 9.15
C PRO A 70 -5.39 -1.25 8.11
N LEU A 71 -6.67 -0.93 8.28
CA LEU A 71 -7.78 -1.39 7.44
C LEU A 71 -7.61 -1.12 5.93
N SER A 72 -6.72 -0.21 5.53
CA SER A 72 -6.31 -0.01 4.13
C SER A 72 -5.71 -1.27 3.48
N ARG A 73 -5.26 -2.24 4.27
CA ARG A 73 -4.84 -3.56 3.79
C ARG A 73 -6.01 -4.37 3.26
N ASP A 74 -7.08 -4.45 4.06
CA ASP A 74 -8.19 -5.37 3.86
C ASP A 74 -9.34 -4.73 3.12
N TYR A 75 -9.49 -3.40 3.19
CA TYR A 75 -10.55 -2.63 2.55
C TYR A 75 -9.98 -1.58 1.57
N PRO A 76 -9.14 -2.00 0.60
CA PRO A 76 -8.43 -1.08 -0.30
C PRO A 76 -9.36 -0.17 -1.12
N GLU A 77 -10.63 -0.50 -1.27
CA GLU A 77 -11.63 0.32 -1.95
C GLU A 77 -11.90 1.66 -1.23
N TYR A 78 -11.84 1.68 0.11
CA TYR A 78 -12.23 2.84 0.92
C TYR A 78 -11.05 3.72 1.35
N TYR A 79 -9.81 3.23 1.22
CA TYR A 79 -8.63 3.92 1.75
C TYR A 79 -7.64 4.36 0.68
N GLY A 80 -6.98 5.48 0.96
CA GLY A 80 -5.89 6.03 0.16
C GLY A 80 -6.35 6.80 -1.08
N ARG A 81 -5.37 7.40 -1.76
CA ARG A 81 -5.56 8.15 -3.01
C ARG A 81 -4.59 7.62 -4.05
N TYR A 82 -4.97 7.68 -5.32
CA TYR A 82 -4.09 7.31 -6.43
C TYR A 82 -3.00 8.37 -6.59
N TYR A 83 -1.76 7.91 -6.72
CA TYR A 83 -0.61 8.73 -7.05
C TYR A 83 0.12 8.11 -8.22
N LYS A 84 0.52 8.95 -9.18
CA LYS A 84 1.46 8.57 -10.23
C LYS A 84 2.84 8.30 -9.63
N PRO A 85 3.68 7.47 -10.28
CA PRO A 85 5.03 7.20 -9.80
C PRO A 85 5.86 8.48 -9.57
N THR A 86 5.70 9.50 -10.43
CA THR A 86 6.34 10.81 -10.29
C THR A 86 5.88 11.55 -9.04
N GLU A 87 4.57 11.60 -8.77
CA GLU A 87 4.03 12.24 -7.57
C GLU A 87 4.51 11.56 -6.28
N VAL A 88 4.63 10.23 -6.29
CA VAL A 88 5.18 9.46 -5.16
C VAL A 88 6.64 9.86 -4.92
N ALA A 89 7.46 9.89 -5.98
CA ALA A 89 8.88 10.27 -5.89
C ALA A 89 9.05 11.72 -5.42
N GLU A 90 8.25 12.66 -5.92
CA GLU A 90 8.26 14.06 -5.54
C GLU A 90 7.86 14.26 -4.07
N ASN A 91 6.80 13.59 -3.61
CA ASN A 91 6.38 13.64 -2.20
C ASN A 91 7.46 13.10 -1.26
N ILE A 92 8.10 11.98 -1.65
CA ILE A 92 9.21 11.41 -0.88
C ILE A 92 10.39 12.40 -0.83
N ALA A 93 10.80 12.94 -1.98
CA ALA A 93 11.93 13.87 -2.08
C ALA A 93 11.67 15.17 -1.29
N LYS A 94 10.44 15.70 -1.35
CA LYS A 94 10.01 16.89 -0.61
C LYS A 94 10.13 16.67 0.91
N LEU A 95 9.66 15.53 1.41
CA LEU A 95 9.79 15.18 2.84
C LEU A 95 11.24 14.94 3.24
N ALA A 96 12.01 14.21 2.42
CA ALA A 96 13.43 13.95 2.64
C ALA A 96 14.21 15.26 2.80
N LYS A 97 13.98 16.22 1.89
CA LYS A 97 14.59 17.56 1.94
C LYS A 97 14.14 18.35 3.16
N LYS A 98 12.83 18.40 3.43
CA LYS A 98 12.26 19.15 4.57
C LYS A 98 12.81 18.69 5.91
N TYR A 99 12.94 17.38 6.11
CA TYR A 99 13.38 16.79 7.38
C TYR A 99 14.87 16.39 7.39
N ARG A 100 15.63 16.74 6.33
CA ARG A 100 17.07 16.43 6.18
C ARG A 100 17.40 14.94 6.34
N VAL A 101 16.51 14.09 5.83
CA VAL A 101 16.64 12.63 5.86
C VAL A 101 17.14 12.14 4.51
N LYS A 102 18.11 11.22 4.51
CA LYS A 102 18.70 10.62 3.29
C LYS A 102 18.14 9.24 2.93
N LYS A 103 17.15 8.77 3.68
CA LYS A 103 16.57 7.42 3.54
C LYS A 103 15.09 7.52 3.20
N ALA A 104 14.67 6.68 2.26
CA ALA A 104 13.27 6.49 1.94
C ALA A 104 12.96 5.00 1.83
N ARG A 105 11.71 4.64 2.11
CA ARG A 105 11.16 3.32 1.82
C ARG A 105 9.73 3.46 1.34
N ILE A 106 9.32 2.52 0.50
CA ILE A 106 7.93 2.27 0.21
C ILE A 106 7.53 1.08 1.07
N SER A 107 6.63 1.31 2.03
CA SER A 107 6.00 0.25 2.79
C SER A 107 4.80 -0.23 1.98
N SER A 108 5.04 -1.16 1.07
CA SER A 108 3.95 -1.88 0.40
C SER A 108 3.43 -2.98 1.32
N ALA A 109 2.15 -3.29 1.18
CA ALA A 109 1.66 -4.59 1.55
C ALA A 109 1.84 -5.48 0.31
N SER A 110 2.43 -6.66 0.49
CA SER A 110 2.96 -7.52 -0.57
C SER A 110 1.97 -7.70 -1.73
N GLN A 111 2.43 -7.37 -2.93
CA GLN A 111 1.79 -7.64 -4.21
C GLN A 111 2.87 -8.01 -5.24
N PRO A 112 2.54 -8.80 -6.27
CA PRO A 112 3.46 -9.15 -7.36
C PRO A 112 3.92 -7.92 -8.15
#